data_AF-A0A961TR37-F1
#
_entry.id   AF-A0A961TR37-F1
#
_cell.length_a   1.000
_cell.length_b   1.000
_cell.length_c   1.000
_cell.angle_alpha   90.00
_cell.angle_beta   90.00
_cell.angle_gamma   90.00
#
_symmetry.space_group_name_H-M   'P 1'
#
loop_
_entity.id
_entity.type
_entity.pdbx_description
1 polymer ?
#
loop_
_entity_poly.entity_id
_entity_poly.type
_entity_poly.pdbx_seq_one_letter_code
_entity_poly.pdbx_strand_id
1 'polypeptide(L)' 'GEFGVYLVSDGTNKPYRCKIKAPGFAHLAGLDFVGKGHLLADVSAVLGSLDIVFGEVDR' A
#
# COMPACT_ATOMS: atom_id res chain seq x y z
N GLY A 1 -2.89 7.50 4.27
CA GLY A 1 -3.72 6.99 3.17
C GLY A 1 -4.98 6.32 3.71
N GLU A 2 -5.74 5.63 2.87
CA GLU A 2 -6.93 4.87 3.27
C GLU A 2 -6.54 3.44 3.66
N PHE A 3 -6.89 3.04 4.90
CA PHE A 3 -6.73 1.66 5.36
C PHE A 3 -8.10 0.98 5.37
N GLY A 4 -8.23 -0.10 4.59
CA GLY A 4 -9.48 -0.84 4.46
C GLY A 4 -9.33 -2.31 4.84
N VAL A 5 -10.38 -2.91 5.39
CA VAL A 5 -10.45 -4.36 5.66
C VAL A 5 -11.72 -4.91 5.04
N TYR A 6 -11.57 -5.85 4.11
CA TYR A 6 -12.67 -6.59 3.51
C TYR A 6 -12.74 -7.98 4.13
N LEU A 7 -13.77 -8.19 4.97
CA LEU A 7 -13.97 -9.42 5.72
C LEU A 7 -15.19 -10.19 5.19
N VAL A 8 -15.03 -11.49 4.98
CA VAL A 8 -16.11 -12.42 4.63
C VAL A 8 -16.20 -13.48 5.72
N SER A 9 -17.41 -13.76 6.20
CA SER A 9 -17.70 -14.81 7.18
C SER A 9 -18.57 -15.89 6.53
N ASP A 10 -18.30 -17.14 6.86
CA ASP A 10 -19.10 -18.32 6.50
C ASP A 10 -19.96 -18.83 7.68
N GLY A 11 -20.06 -18.03 8.76
CA GLY A 11 -20.80 -18.39 9.97
C GLY A 11 -20.00 -19.19 11.01
N THR A 12 -18.73 -19.52 10.73
CA THR A 12 -17.84 -20.14 11.73
C THR A 12 -17.19 -19.09 12.65
N ASN A 13 -16.42 -19.56 13.65
CA ASN A 13 -15.67 -18.67 14.55
C ASN A 13 -14.37 -18.11 13.94
N LYS A 14 -14.09 -18.39 12.66
CA LYS A 14 -12.94 -17.86 11.93
C LYS A 14 -13.42 -17.11 10.68
N PRO A 15 -12.77 -16.01 10.30
CA PRO A 15 -13.11 -15.32 9.06
C PRO A 15 -12.78 -16.23 7.87
N TYR A 16 -13.75 -16.41 6.97
CA TYR A 16 -13.56 -17.15 5.72
C TYR A 16 -12.53 -16.44 4.82
N ARG A 17 -12.59 -15.10 4.76
CA ARG A 17 -11.60 -14.27 4.07
C ARG A 17 -11.38 -12.96 4.80
N CYS A 18 -10.13 -12.54 4.92
CA CYS A 18 -9.76 -11.21 5.39
C CYS A 18 -8.76 -10.63 4.38
N LYS A 19 -9.17 -9.61 3.62
CA LYS A 19 -8.30 -8.86 2.72
C LYS A 19 -8.04 -7.49 3.29
N ILE A 20 -6.77 -7.13 3.44
CA ILE A 20 -6.34 -5.82 3.91
C ILE A 20 -6.02 -4.96 2.68
N LYS A 21 -6.55 -3.74 2.64
CA LYS A 21 -6.20 -2.70 1.66
C LYS A 21 -5.27 -1.73 2.36
N ALA A 22 -3.97 -1.91 2.16
CA ALA A 22 -2.95 -1.00 2.67
C ALA A 22 -2.86 0.27 1.81
N PRO A 23 -2.69 1.45 2.42
CA PRO A 23 -2.50 2.69 1.68
C PRO A 23 -1.20 2.70 0.86
N GLY A 24 -0.12 2.12 1.41
CA GLY A 24 1.18 2.04 0.75
C GLY A 24 1.15 1.31 -0.59
N PHE A 25 0.25 0.34 -0.77
CA PHE A 25 0.12 -0.37 -2.05
C PHE A 25 -0.35 0.56 -3.18
N ALA A 26 -1.35 1.40 -2.90
CA ALA A 26 -1.84 2.39 -3.86
C ALA A 26 -0.84 3.54 -4.07
N HIS A 27 -0.17 3.98 -3.00
CA HIS A 27 0.87 5.02 -3.11
C HIS A 27 2.07 4.54 -3.94
N LEU A 28 2.52 3.29 -3.76
CA LEU A 28 3.62 2.70 -4.50
C LEU A 28 3.30 2.59 -6.00
N ALA A 29 2.05 2.27 -6.36
CA ALA A 29 1.61 2.25 -7.75
C ALA A 29 1.70 3.63 -8.44
N GLY A 30 1.60 4.72 -7.68
CA GLY A 30 1.74 6.09 -8.18
C GLY A 30 3.19 6.57 -8.34
N LEU A 31 4.18 5.80 -7.87
CA LEU A 31 5.59 6.21 -7.85
C LEU A 31 6.15 6.51 -9.24
N ASP A 32 5.76 5.77 -10.28
CA ASP A 32 6.19 6.03 -11.66
C ASP A 32 5.70 7.39 -12.17
N PHE A 33 4.49 7.79 -11.80
CA PHE A 33 3.96 9.09 -12.19
C PHE A 33 4.67 10.23 -11.46
N VAL A 34 4.89 10.08 -10.16
CA VAL A 34 5.54 11.12 -9.32
C VAL A 34 7.05 11.20 -9.61
N GLY A 35 7.70 10.10 -9.94
CA GLY A 35 9.15 10.04 -10.21
C GLY A 35 9.55 10.43 -11.64
N LYS A 36 8.61 10.63 -12.56
CA LYS A 36 8.92 10.99 -13.95
C LYS A 36 9.56 12.38 -14.03
N GLY A 37 10.69 12.47 -14.73
CA GLY A 37 11.44 13.72 -14.90
C GLY A 37 12.36 14.08 -13.73
N HIS A 38 12.38 13.26 -12.67
CA HIS A 38 13.28 13.40 -11.54
C HIS A 38 14.54 12.53 -11.70
N LEU A 39 15.56 12.84 -10.91
CA LEU A 39 16.80 12.07 -10.89
C LEU A 39 16.65 10.83 -10.01
N LEU A 40 17.49 9.83 -10.23
CA LEU A 40 17.56 8.65 -9.36
C LEU A 40 17.79 9.02 -7.89
N ALA A 41 18.53 10.11 -7.64
CA ALA A 41 18.78 10.63 -6.30
C ALA A 41 17.50 11.10 -5.58
N ASP A 42 16.47 11.52 -6.33
CA ASP A 42 15.22 12.03 -5.78
C ASP A 42 14.28 10.90 -5.34
N VAL A 43 14.53 9.66 -5.77
CA VAL A 43 13.67 8.50 -5.47
C VAL A 43 13.52 8.28 -3.96
N SER A 44 14.58 8.47 -3.18
CA SER A 44 14.53 8.31 -1.72
C SER A 44 13.64 9.38 -1.05
N ALA A 45 13.69 10.62 -1.55
CA ALA A 45 12.85 11.71 -1.07
C ALA A 45 11.37 11.48 -1.43
N VAL A 46 11.09 10.99 -2.64
CA VAL A 46 9.73 10.64 -3.08
C VAL A 46 9.15 9.50 -2.25
N LEU A 47 9.93 8.43 -2.03
CA LEU A 47 9.53 7.30 -1.18
C LEU A 47 9.25 7.72 0.26
N GLY A 48 10.12 8.57 0.83
CA GLY A 48 9.92 9.13 2.17
C GLY A 48 8.70 10.04 2.26
N SER A 49 8.41 10.83 1.23
CA SER A 49 7.24 11.70 1.18
C SER A 49 5.91 10.94 1.07
N LEU A 50 5.92 9.73 0.50
CA LEU A 50 4.72 8.87 0.37
C LEU A 50 4.48 7.97 1.59
N ASP A 51 5.42 7.94 2.54
CA ASP A 51 5.40 7.16 3.77
C ASP A 51 5.09 5.66 3.53
N ILE A 52 5.89 5.05 2.65
CA ILE A 52 5.69 3.65 2.25
C ILE A 52 6.35 2.71 3.26
N VAL A 53 5.54 1.87 3.90
CA VAL A 53 6.02 0.77 4.75
C VAL A 53 5.83 -0.55 3.99
N PHE A 54 6.92 -1.20 3.58
CA PHE A 54 6.82 -2.42 2.74
C PHE A 54 6.08 -3.59 3.41
N GLY A 55 6.06 -3.66 4.75
CA GLY A 55 5.33 -4.70 5.48
C GLY A 55 3.80 -4.66 5.30
N GLU A 56 3.23 -3.52 4.93
CA GLU A 56 1.80 -3.43 4.58
C GLU A 56 1.52 -3.63 3.08
N VAL A 57 2.51 -3.39 2.21
CA VAL A 57 2.38 -3.54 0.75
C VAL A 57 2.36 -5.01 0.32
N ASP A 58 3.07 -5.89 1.04
CA ASP A 58 3.27 -7.30 0.67
C ASP A 58 2.09 -8.24 1.02
N ARG A 59 0.92 -7.72 1.42
CA ARG A 59 -0.22 -8.50 1.95
C ARG A 59 -1.39 -8.72 1.00
#